data_AF-A0A433QM36-F1
#
_entry.id   AF-A0A433QM36-F1
#
_cell.length_a   1.000
_cell.length_b   1.000
_cell.length_c   1.000
_cell.angle_alpha   90.00
_cell.angle_beta   90.00
_cell.angle_gamma   90.00
#
_symmetry.space_group_name_H-M   'P 1'
#
loop_
_entity.id
_entity.type
_entity.pdbx_description
1 polymer ?
#
loop_
_entity_poly.entity_id
_entity_poly.type
_entity_poly.pdbx_seq_one_letter_code
_entity_poly.pdbx_strand_id
1 'polypeptide(L)'
;MFNLLYLVVFDNIVSKYRDRKLNASVIAVGNDVYADQTARANAKSPFDGNVVCDFERMEYVFDYAFVKLGIDTNKLHHPILVTEPVCVPQYNRKYEGPMVNKTL
;
A
#
# COMPACT_ATOMS: atom_id res chain seq x y z
N MET A 1 -23.46 -4.35 17.25
CA MET A 1 -22.14 -4.05 17.84
C MET A 1 -21.10 -4.31 16.76
N PHE A 2 -20.85 -3.32 15.90
CA PHE A 2 -19.86 -3.43 14.82
C PHE A 2 -18.48 -3.48 15.45
N ASN A 3 -17.72 -4.52 15.12
CA ASN A 3 -16.45 -4.81 15.75
C ASN A 3 -15.40 -3.78 15.30
N LEU A 4 -15.00 -2.89 16.21
CA LEU A 4 -13.94 -1.88 16.01
C LEU A 4 -12.55 -2.52 15.77
N LEU A 5 -12.44 -3.85 15.79
CA LEU A 5 -11.18 -4.59 15.58
C LEU A 5 -10.67 -4.63 14.13
N TYR A 6 -11.42 -4.13 13.14
CA TYR A 6 -11.04 -4.19 11.71
C TYR A 6 -10.57 -2.85 11.12
N LEU A 7 -10.17 -1.89 11.95
CA LEU A 7 -9.63 -0.62 11.47
C LEU A 7 -8.10 -0.70 11.37
N VAL A 8 -7.58 -0.51 10.16
CA VAL A 8 -6.14 -0.44 9.88
C VAL A 8 -5.77 1.01 9.53
N VAL A 9 -4.83 1.58 10.27
CA VAL A 9 -4.30 2.94 10.04
C VAL A 9 -2.78 2.89 10.09
N PHE A 10 -2.12 3.42 9.05
CA PHE A 10 -0.66 3.46 8.94
C PHE A 10 -0.25 4.57 7.95
N ASP A 11 1.01 4.99 8.02
CA ASP A 11 1.56 6.00 7.11
C ASP A 11 1.70 5.44 5.69
N ASN A 12 1.32 6.22 4.68
CA ASN A 12 1.38 5.79 3.29
C ASN A 12 2.81 5.90 2.73
N ILE A 13 3.69 5.02 3.21
CA ILE A 13 5.10 4.97 2.86
C ILE A 13 5.53 3.55 2.52
N VAL A 14 6.37 3.44 1.50
CA VAL A 14 6.96 2.18 1.05
C VAL A 14 8.46 2.34 0.94
N SER A 15 9.18 1.40 1.54
CA SER A 15 10.62 1.27 1.41
C SER A 15 10.97 0.02 0.63
N LYS A 16 11.76 0.18 -0.42
CA LYS A 16 12.35 -0.93 -1.19
C LYS A 16 13.86 -0.83 -1.00
N TYR A 17 14.46 -1.83 -0.38
CA TYR A 17 15.89 -1.83 -0.11
C TYR A 17 16.47 -3.25 -0.16
N ARG A 18 17.79 -3.34 -0.33
CA ARG A 18 18.50 -4.62 -0.26
C ARG A 18 19.06 -4.80 1.15
N ASP A 19 18.55 -5.78 1.87
CA ASP A 19 19.10 -6.17 3.16
C ASP A 19 20.39 -6.96 2.93
N ARG A 20 21.49 -6.49 3.52
CA ARG A 20 22.82 -7.10 3.40
C ARG A 20 22.95 -8.40 4.21
N LYS A 21 22.22 -8.54 5.32
CA LYS A 21 22.26 -9.71 6.19
C LYS A 21 21.50 -10.88 5.56
N LEU A 22 20.33 -10.59 5.01
CA LEU A 22 19.50 -11.57 4.29
C LEU A 22 19.97 -11.75 2.83
N ASN A 23 20.81 -10.85 2.33
CA ASN A 23 21.26 -10.77 0.94
C ASN A 23 20.09 -10.78 -0.07
N ALA A 24 18.97 -10.16 0.32
CA ALA A 24 17.69 -10.20 -0.37
C ALA A 24 17.10 -8.79 -0.52
N SER A 25 16.23 -8.62 -1.52
CA SER A 25 15.41 -7.41 -1.64
C SER A 25 14.23 -7.52 -0.67
N VAL A 26 14.04 -6.48 0.13
CA VAL A 26 12.98 -6.39 1.13
C VAL A 26 12.09 -5.19 0.79
N ILE A 27 10.80 -5.38 1.00
CA ILE A 27 9.79 -4.35 0.86
C ILE A 27 9.15 -4.18 2.24
N ALA A 28 9.22 -2.97 2.77
CA ALA A 28 8.58 -2.59 4.02
C ALA A 28 7.54 -1.51 3.73
N VAL A 29 6.36 -1.63 4.33
CA VAL A 29 5.22 -0.75 4.08
C VAL A 29 4.67 -0.25 5.42
N GLY A 30 4.27 1.02 5.46
CA GLY A 30 3.65 1.62 6.63
C GLY A 30 4.50 1.51 7.88
N ASN A 31 3.92 0.95 8.95
CA ASN A 31 4.58 0.85 10.25
C ASN A 31 5.85 -0.02 10.20
N ASP A 32 5.91 -0.98 9.29
CA ASP A 32 7.04 -1.92 9.18
C ASP A 32 8.31 -1.21 8.66
N VAL A 33 8.16 -0.04 8.02
CA VAL A 33 9.30 0.81 7.59
C VAL A 33 10.12 1.30 8.78
N TYR A 34 9.51 1.45 9.95
CA TYR A 34 10.19 1.94 11.15
C TYR A 34 10.96 0.85 11.90
N ALA A 35 10.81 -0.43 11.52
CA ALA A 35 11.51 -1.54 12.16
C ALA A 35 13.02 -1.56 11.85
N ASP A 36 13.45 -0.93 10.75
CA ASP A 36 14.84 -0.88 10.32
C ASP A 36 15.25 0.51 9.84
N GLN A 37 16.49 0.91 10.16
CA GLN A 37 17.01 2.23 9.80
C GLN A 37 17.24 2.38 8.29
N THR A 38 17.64 1.30 7.61
CA THR A 38 17.80 1.28 6.15
C THR A 38 16.45 1.38 5.47
N ALA A 39 15.43 0.68 5.98
CA ALA A 39 14.06 0.81 5.53
C ALA A 39 13.59 2.26 5.65
N ARG A 40 13.73 2.88 6.83
CA ARG A 40 13.34 4.28 7.06
C ARG A 40 14.05 5.26 6.12
N ALA A 41 15.34 5.06 5.85
CA ALA A 41 16.11 5.93 4.96
C ALA A 41 15.67 5.85 3.48
N ASN A 42 15.10 4.73 3.06
CA ASN A 42 14.65 4.49 1.67
C ASN A 42 13.12 4.64 1.49
N ALA A 43 12.41 5.06 2.54
CA ALA A 43 10.96 5.23 2.52
C ALA A 43 10.53 6.35 1.59
N LYS A 44 9.54 6.09 0.74
CA LYS A 44 8.93 7.08 -0.15
C LYS A 44 7.41 6.92 -0.16
N SER A 45 6.70 8.03 -0.27
CA SER A 45 5.26 8.04 -0.53
C SER A 45 4.98 7.67 -1.99
N PRO A 46 3.89 6.93 -2.30
CA PRO A 46 3.41 6.78 -3.67
C PRO A 46 2.76 8.05 -4.24
N PHE A 47 2.50 9.04 -3.39
CA PHE A 47 1.86 10.30 -3.75
C PHE A 47 2.87 11.39 -4.07
N ASP A 48 2.55 12.19 -5.08
CA ASP A 48 3.06 13.54 -5.25
C ASP A 48 1.92 14.53 -4.92
N GLY A 49 2.04 15.25 -3.80
CA GLY A 49 0.94 15.99 -3.22
C GLY A 49 -0.21 15.06 -2.81
N ASN A 50 -1.37 15.21 -3.45
CA ASN A 50 -2.57 14.38 -3.22
C ASN A 50 -2.86 13.40 -4.36
N VAL A 51 -1.99 13.30 -5.37
CA VAL A 51 -2.19 12.45 -6.55
C VAL A 51 -1.21 11.28 -6.50
N VAL A 52 -1.70 10.06 -6.78
CA VAL A 52 -0.83 8.88 -6.90
C VAL A 52 0.04 9.01 -8.14
N CYS A 53 1.36 9.00 -7.97
CA CYS A 53 2.31 9.08 -9.08
C CYS A 53 3.14 7.80 -9.22
N ASP A 54 3.23 6.99 -8.16
CA ASP A 54 3.92 5.71 -8.16
C ASP A 54 2.95 4.57 -7.86
N PHE A 55 2.42 4.00 -8.94
CA PHE A 55 1.46 2.90 -8.87
C PHE A 55 2.08 1.62 -8.29
N GLU A 56 3.35 1.33 -8.54
CA GLU A 56 3.99 0.13 -7.97
C GLU A 56 4.01 0.21 -6.44
N ARG A 57 4.35 1.37 -5.87
CA ARG A 57 4.28 1.59 -4.43
C ARG A 57 2.85 1.52 -3.90
N MET A 58 1.89 2.06 -4.64
CA MET A 58 0.48 2.01 -4.24
C MET A 58 -0.05 0.56 -4.20
N GLU A 59 0.42 -0.32 -5.09
CA GLU A 59 0.07 -1.75 -5.07
C GLU A 59 0.53 -2.42 -3.76
N TYR A 60 1.81 -2.23 -3.36
CA TYR A 60 2.31 -2.75 -2.09
C TYR A 60 1.54 -2.21 -0.86
N VAL A 61 1.01 -0.98 -0.94
CA VAL A 61 0.18 -0.40 0.12
C VAL A 61 -1.17 -1.11 0.24
N PHE A 62 -1.82 -1.44 -0.88
CA PHE A 62 -3.05 -2.21 -0.86
C PHE A 62 -2.82 -3.65 -0.39
N ASP A 63 -1.75 -4.32 -0.87
CA ASP A 63 -1.35 -5.65 -0.40
C ASP A 63 -1.21 -5.66 1.13
N TYR A 64 -0.44 -4.70 1.66
CA TYR A 64 -0.21 -4.57 3.09
C TYR A 64 -1.51 -4.34 3.87
N ALA A 65 -2.41 -3.49 3.36
CA ALA A 65 -3.70 -3.24 4.00
C ALA A 65 -4.55 -4.51 4.07
N PHE A 66 -4.63 -5.30 2.99
CA PHE A 66 -5.40 -6.53 2.97
C PHE A 66 -4.83 -7.61 3.88
N VAL A 67 -3.50 -7.75 3.92
CA VAL A 67 -2.82 -8.64 4.87
C VAL A 67 -3.12 -8.23 6.31
N LYS A 68 -3.05 -6.94 6.65
CA LYS A 68 -3.36 -6.46 8.01
C LYS A 68 -4.85 -6.59 8.38
N LEU A 69 -5.75 -6.56 7.39
CA LEU A 69 -7.17 -6.84 7.57
C LEU A 69 -7.48 -8.34 7.70
N GLY A 70 -6.49 -9.23 7.48
CA GLY A 70 -6.65 -10.67 7.55
C GLY A 70 -7.35 -11.27 6.33
N ILE A 71 -7.28 -10.60 5.17
CA ILE A 71 -7.80 -11.11 3.90
C ILE A 71 -6.75 -12.03 3.28
N ASP A 72 -6.97 -13.35 3.36
CA ASP A 72 -6.06 -14.40 2.86
C ASP A 72 -6.65 -15.14 1.64
N THR A 73 -7.42 -14.43 0.82
CA THR A 73 -8.11 -15.01 -0.34
C THR A 73 -7.43 -14.55 -1.62
N ASN A 74 -7.21 -15.42 -2.60
CA ASN A 74 -6.60 -15.05 -3.90
C ASN A 74 -7.41 -14.05 -4.76
N LYS A 75 -8.67 -13.78 -4.39
CA LYS A 75 -9.48 -12.71 -5.00
C LYS A 75 -10.29 -12.01 -3.93
N LEU A 76 -10.45 -10.71 -4.08
CA LEU A 76 -11.26 -9.94 -3.17
C LEU A 76 -12.75 -10.09 -3.51
N HIS A 77 -13.52 -10.67 -2.58
CA HIS A 77 -14.94 -11.00 -2.79
C HIS A 77 -15.90 -9.88 -2.34
N HIS A 78 -15.36 -8.79 -1.80
CA HIS A 78 -16.12 -7.68 -1.25
C HIS A 78 -16.02 -6.47 -2.19
N PRO A 79 -17.09 -5.66 -2.35
CA PRO A 79 -16.97 -4.40 -3.07
C PRO A 79 -16.00 -3.47 -2.33
N ILE A 80 -15.12 -2.82 -3.08
CA ILE A 80 -14.11 -1.91 -2.51
C ILE A 80 -14.48 -0.48 -2.87
N LEU A 81 -14.45 0.39 -1.87
CA LEU A 81 -14.58 1.83 -2.04
C LEU A 81 -13.20 2.45 -1.84
N VAL A 82 -12.75 3.22 -2.84
CA VAL A 82 -11.49 3.99 -2.78
C VAL A 82 -11.82 5.47 -2.89
N THR A 83 -11.14 6.29 -2.10
CA THR A 83 -11.27 7.75 -2.14
C THR A 83 -10.16 8.35 -3.01
N GLU A 84 -10.49 9.36 -3.81
CA GLU A 84 -9.56 10.08 -4.70
C GLU A 84 -9.73 11.60 -4.51
N PRO A 85 -8.73 12.44 -4.85
CA PRO A 85 -8.89 13.89 -4.79
C PRO A 85 -9.89 14.40 -5.83
N VAL A 86 -10.48 15.57 -5.57
CA VAL A 86 -11.36 16.26 -6.52
C VAL A 86 -10.58 16.56 -7.80
N CYS A 87 -11.21 16.31 -8.96
CA CYS A 87 -10.60 16.50 -10.28
C CYS A 87 -9.31 15.69 -10.51
N VAL A 88 -9.20 14.49 -9.91
CA VAL A 88 -8.08 13.60 -10.23
C VAL A 88 -8.01 13.32 -11.74
N PRO A 89 -6.81 13.28 -12.35
CA PRO A 89 -6.68 12.94 -13.76
C PRO A 89 -7.30 11.57 -14.08
N GLN A 90 -8.01 11.46 -15.21
CA GLN A 90 -8.64 10.19 -15.60
C GLN A 90 -7.62 9.05 -15.78
N TYR A 91 -6.38 9.38 -16.11
CA TYR A 91 -5.26 8.43 -16.16
C TYR A 91 -5.12 7.69 -14.82
N ASN A 92 -5.02 8.40 -13.71
CA ASN A 92 -4.92 7.82 -12.36
C ASN A 92 -6.07 6.87 -12.06
N ARG A 93 -7.31 7.32 -12.28
CA ARG A 93 -8.50 6.50 -12.04
C ARG A 93 -8.50 5.20 -12.85
N LYS A 94 -7.98 5.25 -14.09
CA LYS A 94 -7.85 4.08 -14.96
C LYS A 94 -6.86 3.04 -14.42
N TYR A 95 -5.84 3.46 -13.68
CA TYR A 95 -4.85 2.54 -13.11
C TYR A 95 -5.22 2.10 -11.69
N GLU A 96 -5.70 3.01 -10.83
CA GLU A 96 -6.05 2.70 -9.44
C GLU A 96 -7.13 1.62 -9.33
N GLY A 97 -8.20 1.69 -10.12
CA GLY A 97 -9.31 0.72 -10.05
C GLY A 97 -8.88 -0.74 -10.34
N PRO A 98 -8.16 -1.02 -11.43
CA PRO A 98 -7.63 -2.34 -11.71
C PRO A 98 -6.60 -2.84 -10.69
N MET A 99 -5.82 -1.96 -10.06
CA MET A 99 -4.79 -2.37 -9.11
C MET A 99 -5.43 -3.10 -7.95
N VAL A 100 -6.47 -2.54 -7.34
CA VAL A 100 -7.16 -3.19 -6.22
C VAL A 100 -7.75 -4.57 -6.57
N ASN A 101 -8.07 -4.82 -7.85
CA ASN A 101 -8.59 -6.10 -8.32
C ASN A 101 -7.50 -7.10 -8.76
N LYS A 102 -6.26 -6.61 -8.94
CA LYS A 102 -5.08 -7.40 -9.28
C LYS A 102 -4.22 -7.74 -8.06
N THR A 103 -4.25 -6.87 -7.06
CA THR A 103 -3.63 -7.03 -5.75
C THR A 103 -4.25 -8.26 -5.08
N LEU A 104 -3.52 -9.38 -5.17
CA LEU A 104 -3.53 -10.63 -4.38
C LEU A 104 -2.57 -11.65 -5.01
#